data_AF-A0A3D6DGG3-F1
#
_entry.id   AF-A0A3D6DGG3-F1
#
_cell.length_a   1.000
_cell.length_b   1.000
_cell.length_c   1.000
_cell.angle_alpha   90.00
_cell.angle_beta   90.00
_cell.angle_gamma   90.00
#
_symmetry.space_group_name_H-M   'P 1'
#
loop_
_entity.id
_entity.type
_entity.pdbx_description
1 polymer ?
#
loop_
_entity_poly.entity_id
_entity_poly.type
_entity_poly.pdbx_seq_one_letter_code
_entity_poly.pdbx_strand_id
1 'polypeptide(L)'
;MDPAADAAEAPVEAGPSTSISFAENAWDFGTIDEGDAVTHIFKFTNTGDNPLIIDRCKGSCGCTVPQCPKEPIAPGEVGEIEVKFNSKGKKNKQTKTVTINANTV
;
A
#
# COMPACT_ATOMS: atom_id res chain seq x y z
N MET A 1 -1.05 -23.37 -34.52
CA MET A 1 -1.91 -22.19 -34.39
C MET A 1 -3.12 -22.70 -33.62
N ASP A 2 -3.19 -22.69 -32.30
CA ASP A 2 -2.45 -22.00 -31.24
C ASP A 2 -2.70 -22.79 -29.94
N PRO A 3 -1.71 -23.04 -29.06
CA PRO A 3 -2.02 -23.49 -27.72
C PRO A 3 -2.50 -22.27 -26.92
N ALA A 4 -3.79 -22.25 -26.63
CA ALA A 4 -4.41 -21.25 -25.79
C ALA A 4 -3.81 -21.32 -24.37
N ALA A 5 -3.26 -20.18 -23.97
CA ALA A 5 -3.30 -19.62 -22.62
C ALA A 5 -2.92 -20.57 -21.48
N ASP A 6 -1.62 -20.56 -21.17
CA ASP A 6 -1.14 -20.64 -19.80
C ASP A 6 -1.82 -19.52 -18.99
N ALA A 7 -2.89 -19.89 -18.30
CA ALA A 7 -3.47 -19.10 -17.22
C ALA A 7 -3.46 -20.02 -16.00
N ALA A 8 -2.24 -20.26 -15.49
CA ALA A 8 -2.06 -20.88 -14.20
C ALA A 8 -2.62 -19.92 -13.13
N GLU A 9 -3.84 -20.18 -12.70
CA GLU A 9 -4.33 -19.77 -11.39
C GLU A 9 -3.46 -20.47 -10.35
N ALA A 10 -2.34 -19.84 -9.98
CA ALA A 10 -1.53 -20.27 -8.86
C ALA A 10 -2.35 -20.07 -7.56
N PRO A 11 -2.31 -21.03 -6.62
CA PRO A 11 -2.87 -20.81 -5.30
C PRO A 11 -2.19 -19.59 -4.70
N VAL A 12 -2.93 -18.79 -3.93
CA VAL A 12 -2.36 -17.78 -3.02
C VAL A 12 -1.66 -18.53 -1.87
N GLU A 13 -0.66 -19.33 -2.21
CA GLU A 13 0.38 -19.76 -1.30
C GLU A 13 1.21 -18.51 -1.01
N ALA A 14 1.59 -18.28 0.25
CA ALA A 14 2.46 -17.15 0.58
C ALA A 14 3.70 -17.22 -0.31
N GLY A 15 3.71 -16.41 -1.38
CA GLY A 15 4.76 -16.45 -2.39
C GLY A 15 6.12 -16.24 -1.74
N PRO A 16 7.22 -16.60 -2.44
CA PRO A 16 8.55 -16.38 -1.92
C PRO A 16 8.67 -14.93 -1.46
N SER A 17 9.18 -14.77 -0.24
CA SER A 17 9.18 -13.48 0.41
C SER A 17 10.14 -12.53 -0.31
N THR A 18 9.82 -11.25 -0.28
CA THR A 18 10.56 -10.19 -0.97
C THR A 18 10.94 -9.05 -0.03
N SER A 19 11.66 -8.06 -0.55
CA SER A 19 12.07 -6.87 0.22
C SER A 19 11.46 -5.63 -0.38
N ILE A 20 10.80 -4.83 0.45
CA ILE A 20 10.19 -3.57 0.06
C ILE A 20 10.97 -2.41 0.66
N SER A 21 11.19 -1.35 -0.12
CA SER A 21 11.80 -0.11 0.35
C SER A 21 10.87 1.06 0.10
N PHE A 22 10.51 1.79 1.14
CA PHE A 22 9.68 2.99 1.03
C PHE A 22 10.56 4.21 0.83
N ALA A 23 10.21 5.05 -0.15
CA ALA A 23 10.89 6.35 -0.32
C ALA A 23 10.67 7.25 0.90
N GLU A 24 9.50 7.11 1.53
CA GLU A 24 9.09 7.84 2.71
C GLU A 24 8.16 6.97 3.56
N ASN A 25 8.32 7.04 4.87
CA ASN A 25 7.56 6.24 5.85
C ASN A 25 6.65 7.09 6.75
N ALA A 26 6.78 8.41 6.67
CA ALA A 26 5.96 9.36 7.39
C ALA A 26 5.72 10.59 6.53
N TRP A 27 4.47 11.05 6.54
CA TRP A 27 4.04 12.29 5.90
C TRP A 27 3.29 13.15 6.89
N ASP A 28 3.61 14.44 6.94
CA ASP A 28 2.91 15.42 7.76
C ASP A 28 2.14 16.37 6.83
N PHE A 29 0.81 16.33 6.92
CA PHE A 29 -0.06 17.22 6.15
C PHE A 29 -0.07 18.66 6.67
N GLY A 30 0.67 18.97 7.73
CA GLY A 30 0.68 20.26 8.39
C GLY A 30 -0.66 20.57 9.05
N THR A 31 -1.15 21.78 8.80
CA THR A 31 -2.43 22.25 9.32
C THR A 31 -3.50 22.02 8.26
N ILE A 32 -4.50 21.22 8.61
CA ILE A 32 -5.67 20.95 7.77
C ILE A 32 -6.93 21.36 8.52
N ASP A 33 -7.92 21.85 7.80
CA ASP A 33 -9.20 22.25 8.39
C ASP A 33 -10.07 21.04 8.76
N GLU A 34 -10.97 21.21 9.73
CA GLU A 34 -11.91 20.16 10.12
C GLU A 34 -12.87 19.87 8.95
N GLY A 35 -12.94 18.60 8.54
CA GLY A 35 -13.76 18.17 7.41
C GLY A 35 -13.01 18.08 6.09
N ASP A 36 -11.75 18.48 6.06
CA ASP A 36 -10.87 18.32 4.91
C ASP A 36 -10.53 16.83 4.64
N ALA A 37 -10.32 16.53 3.37
CA ALA A 37 -9.98 15.19 2.89
C ALA A 37 -8.66 15.26 2.14
N VAL A 38 -7.58 15.05 2.87
CA VAL A 38 -6.23 15.05 2.32
C VAL A 38 -5.85 13.66 1.84
N THR A 39 -5.08 13.61 0.75
CA THR A 39 -4.57 12.38 0.17
C THR A 39 -3.08 12.51 0.00
N HIS A 40 -2.34 11.45 0.32
CA HIS A 40 -0.91 11.35 0.06
C HIS A 40 -0.56 10.01 -0.57
N ILE A 41 0.43 10.01 -1.47
CA ILE A 41 0.87 8.80 -2.16
C ILE A 41 2.24 8.41 -1.63
N PHE A 42 2.30 7.29 -0.91
CA PHE A 42 3.54 6.70 -0.46
C PHE A 42 4.11 5.81 -1.55
N LYS A 43 5.24 6.23 -2.13
CA LYS A 43 5.96 5.44 -3.13
C LYS A 43 6.86 4.41 -2.46
N PHE A 44 6.84 3.19 -2.97
CA PHE A 44 7.71 2.12 -2.53
C PHE A 44 8.30 1.41 -3.74
N THR A 45 9.45 0.78 -3.57
CA THR A 45 10.12 0.00 -4.61
C THR A 45 10.27 -1.43 -4.10
N ASN A 46 9.95 -2.39 -4.95
CA ASN A 46 10.28 -3.79 -4.68
C ASN A 46 11.77 -3.98 -4.95
N THR A 47 12.55 -4.09 -3.88
CA THR A 47 14.01 -4.27 -3.92
C THR A 47 14.45 -5.72 -3.82
N GLY A 48 13.51 -6.66 -3.66
CA GLY A 48 13.83 -8.09 -3.64
C GLY A 48 13.75 -8.72 -5.03
N ASP A 49 13.95 -10.04 -5.06
CA ASP A 49 14.00 -10.84 -6.29
C ASP A 49 12.64 -11.46 -6.66
N ASN A 50 11.65 -11.36 -5.77
CA ASN A 50 10.32 -11.93 -5.93
C ASN A 50 9.26 -10.83 -6.10
N PRO A 51 8.15 -11.10 -6.80
CA PRO A 51 7.05 -10.14 -6.90
C PRO A 51 6.47 -9.84 -5.51
N LEU A 52 6.25 -8.54 -5.25
CA LEU A 52 5.63 -8.08 -4.02
C LEU A 52 4.10 -8.14 -4.18
N ILE A 53 3.48 -8.90 -3.29
CA ILE A 53 2.04 -9.10 -3.19
C ILE A 53 1.58 -8.46 -1.89
N ILE A 54 0.71 -7.46 -2.02
CA ILE A 54 0.07 -6.81 -0.89
C ILE A 54 -1.27 -7.50 -0.63
N ASP A 55 -1.34 -8.29 0.46
CA ASP A 55 -2.55 -8.99 0.87
C ASP A 55 -3.60 -8.02 1.42
N ARG A 56 -3.16 -7.10 2.29
CA ARG A 56 -4.09 -6.24 3.02
C ARG A 56 -3.48 -4.94 3.47
N CYS A 57 -4.20 -3.85 3.19
CA CYS A 57 -3.92 -2.54 3.74
C CYS A 57 -5.05 -2.08 4.63
N LYS A 58 -4.71 -1.66 5.85
CA LYS A 58 -5.69 -1.21 6.84
C LYS A 58 -5.17 0.03 7.57
N GLY A 59 -5.97 1.09 7.57
CA GLY A 59 -5.74 2.25 8.42
C GLY A 59 -6.13 1.96 9.88
N SER A 60 -5.54 2.71 10.82
CA SER A 60 -5.83 2.59 12.25
C SER A 60 -7.25 3.03 12.62
N CYS A 61 -7.93 3.79 11.76
CA CYS A 61 -9.33 4.20 11.89
C CYS A 61 -10.02 4.13 10.51
N GLY A 62 -11.35 4.05 10.48
CA GLY A 62 -12.12 4.23 9.25
C GLY A 62 -12.01 5.64 8.61
N CYS A 63 -11.34 6.57 9.29
CA CYS A 63 -11.01 7.90 8.77
C CYS A 63 -9.75 7.93 7.91
N THR A 64 -8.92 6.88 7.95
CA THR A 64 -7.72 6.72 7.14
C THR A 64 -7.92 5.51 6.25
N VAL A 65 -8.12 5.75 4.96
CA VAL A 65 -8.38 4.70 3.97
C VAL A 65 -7.16 4.58 3.07
N PRO A 66 -6.34 3.53 3.25
CA PRO A 66 -5.27 3.21 2.31
C PRO A 66 -5.84 2.48 1.09
N GLN A 67 -5.29 2.77 -0.08
CA GLN A 67 -5.49 2.08 -1.33
C GLN A 67 -4.14 1.52 -1.77
N CYS A 68 -4.07 0.19 -1.82
CA CYS A 68 -2.86 -0.51 -2.22
C CYS A 68 -3.10 -1.19 -3.57
N PRO A 69 -2.04 -1.37 -4.37
CA PRO A 69 -2.15 -2.10 -5.62
C PRO A 69 -2.60 -3.53 -5.34
N LYS A 70 -3.55 -4.01 -6.15
CA LYS A 70 -4.01 -5.40 -6.13
C LYS A 70 -3.14 -6.29 -7.02
N GLU A 71 -2.39 -5.67 -7.93
CA GLU A 71 -1.49 -6.35 -8.83
C GLU A 71 -0.14 -6.58 -8.15
N PRO A 72 0.52 -7.72 -8.41
CA PRO A 72 1.87 -7.97 -7.92
C PRO A 72 2.86 -6.97 -8.52
N ILE A 73 3.73 -6.40 -7.69
CA ILE A 73 4.77 -5.46 -8.13
C ILE A 73 6.03 -6.23 -8.44
N ALA A 74 6.51 -6.16 -9.68
CA ALA A 74 7.70 -6.88 -10.14
C ALA A 74 8.98 -6.45 -9.40
N PRO A 75 10.02 -7.30 -9.32
CA PRO A 75 11.31 -6.91 -8.75
C PRO A 75 11.92 -5.73 -9.50
N GLY A 76 12.34 -4.70 -8.77
CA GLY A 76 12.84 -3.43 -9.30
C GLY A 76 11.75 -2.42 -9.68
N GLU A 77 10.47 -2.80 -9.60
CA GLU A 77 9.36 -1.91 -9.95
C GLU A 77 8.91 -1.06 -8.75
N VAL A 78 8.36 0.11 -9.07
CA VAL A 78 7.85 1.07 -8.08
C VAL A 78 6.34 0.89 -7.98
N GLY A 79 5.86 0.66 -6.76
CA GLY A 79 4.45 0.71 -6.43
C GLY A 79 4.09 1.96 -5.64
N GLU A 80 2.79 2.26 -5.60
CA GLU A 80 2.25 3.46 -4.96
C GLU A 80 1.11 3.08 -4.01
N ILE A 81 1.13 3.61 -2.79
CA ILE A 81 0.05 3.44 -1.80
C ILE A 81 -0.60 4.79 -1.57
N GLU A 82 -1.82 4.94 -2.07
CA GLU A 82 -2.59 6.14 -1.83
C GLU A 82 -3.25 6.06 -0.45
N VAL A 83 -2.92 6.99 0.44
CA VAL A 83 -3.51 7.10 1.76
C VAL A 83 -4.39 8.33 1.81
N LYS A 84 -5.70 8.10 1.92
CA LYS A 84 -6.69 9.16 2.09
C LYS A 84 -7.04 9.31 3.56
N PHE A 85 -6.89 10.52 4.09
CA PHE A 85 -7.29 10.87 5.46
C PHE A 85 -8.43 11.88 5.45
N ASN A 86 -9.49 11.56 6.19
CA ASN A 86 -10.63 12.44 6.40
C ASN A 86 -10.60 13.01 7.82
N SER A 87 -10.44 14.33 7.94
CA SER A 87 -10.35 15.03 9.22
C SER A 87 -11.73 15.33 9.83
N LYS A 88 -12.83 14.94 9.18
CA LYS A 88 -14.19 15.18 9.69
C LYS A 88 -14.37 14.60 11.09
N GLY A 89 -14.71 15.46 12.04
CA GLY A 89 -14.87 15.10 13.45
C GLY A 89 -13.55 14.78 14.16
N LYS A 90 -12.39 15.17 13.60
CA LYS A 90 -11.08 15.07 14.25
C LYS A 90 -10.61 16.45 14.69
N LYS A 91 -10.18 16.52 15.95
CA LYS A 91 -9.70 17.76 16.59
C LYS A 91 -8.34 17.51 17.20
N ASN A 92 -7.50 18.54 17.24
CA ASN A 92 -6.11 18.47 17.70
C ASN A 92 -5.22 17.58 16.80
N LYS A 93 -3.93 17.48 17.17
CA LYS A 93 -2.94 16.68 16.45
C LYS A 93 -3.41 15.24 16.27
N GLN A 94 -3.42 14.78 15.02
CA GLN A 94 -3.79 13.41 14.66
C GLN A 94 -2.55 12.65 14.19
N THR A 95 -2.22 11.56 14.89
CA THR A 95 -1.29 10.55 14.38
C THR A 95 -2.11 9.34 13.96
N LYS A 96 -1.96 8.92 12.70
CA LYS A 96 -2.63 7.74 12.14
C LYS A 96 -1.59 6.83 11.53
N THR A 97 -1.85 5.54 11.61
CA THR A 97 -0.93 4.51 11.13
C THR A 97 -1.66 3.68 10.10
N VAL A 98 -0.98 3.39 9.00
CA VAL A 98 -1.45 2.45 7.99
C VAL A 98 -0.61 1.19 8.13
N THR A 99 -1.27 0.06 8.32
CA THR A 99 -0.63 -1.25 8.38
C THR A 99 -0.83 -1.94 7.04
N ILE A 100 0.28 -2.37 6.44
CA ILE A 100 0.33 -3.08 5.18
C ILE A 100 0.82 -4.49 5.50
N ASN A 101 0.07 -5.50 5.05
CA ASN A 101 0.44 -6.90 5.10
C ASN A 101 0.82 -7.31 3.68
N ALA A 102 2.05 -7.75 3.51
CA ALA A 102 2.61 -8.18 2.24
C ALA A 102 3.54 -9.38 2.47
N ASN A 103 3.91 -10.10 1.41
CA ASN A 103 4.87 -11.22 1.44
C ASN A 103 6.32 -10.71 1.60
N THR A 104 6.62 -9.92 2.63
CA THR A 104 7.95 -9.36 2.85
C THR A 104 8.70 -10.06 3.99
N VAL A 105 10.04 -10.16 3.90
CA VAL A 105 10.93 -10.59 5.00
C VAL A 105 11.38 -9.46 5.89
#